data_AF-A0A6L3MLT6-F1
#
_entry.id   AF-A0A6L3MLT6-F1
#
_cell.length_a   1.000
_cell.length_b   1.000
_cell.length_c   1.000
_cell.angle_alpha   90.00
_cell.angle_beta   90.00
_cell.angle_gamma   90.00
#
_symmetry.space_group_name_H-M   'P 1'
#
loop_
_entity.id
_entity.type
_entity.pdbx_description
1 polymer ?
#
loop_
_entity_poly.entity_id
_entity_poly.type
_entity_poly.pdbx_seq_one_letter_code
_entity_poly.pdbx_strand_id
1 'polypeptide(L)' 'AIICAVLLFGGLWGFWGVFFAIPLATLFKAVLDAWPREQQVVAPLL' A
#
# COMPACT_ATOMS: atom_id res chain seq x y z
N ALA A 1 1.81 -6.24 -6.19
CA ALA A 1 1.98 -7.44 -5.37
C ALA A 1 0.64 -7.93 -4.81
N ILE A 2 -0.25 -8.45 -5.68
CA ILE A 2 -1.59 -8.88 -5.24
C ILE A 2 -1.54 -10.32 -4.69
N ILE A 3 -0.70 -11.18 -5.30
CA ILE A 3 -0.54 -12.58 -4.91
C ILE A 3 -0.03 -12.74 -3.47
N CYS A 4 0.93 -11.93 -3.03
CA CYS A 4 1.42 -11.98 -1.64
C CYS A 4 0.34 -11.59 -0.62
N ALA A 5 -0.51 -10.62 -0.94
CA ALA A 5 -1.62 -10.23 -0.07
C ALA A 5 -2.67 -11.34 0.04
N VAL A 6 -2.98 -12.02 -1.07
CA VAL A 6 -3.92 -13.15 -1.06
C VAL A 6 -3.36 -14.35 -0.29
N LEU A 7 -2.05 -14.64 -0.37
CA LEU A 7 -1.43 -15.74 0.37
C LEU A 7 -1.33 -15.46 1.88
N LEU A 8 -0.93 -14.24 2.27
CA LEU A 8 -0.84 -13.87 3.68
C LEU A 8 -2.22 -13.78 4.34
N PHE A 9 -3.18 -13.11 3.71
CA PHE A 9 -4.50 -12.93 4.32
C PHE A 9 -5.41 -14.14 4.09
N GLY A 10 -5.42 -14.73 2.90
CA GLY A 10 -6.21 -15.92 2.59
C GLY A 10 -5.69 -17.17 3.29
N GLY A 11 -4.38 -17.29 3.52
CA GLY A 11 -3.78 -18.41 4.27
C GLY A 11 -3.94 -18.28 5.78
N LEU A 12 -3.83 -17.06 6.34
CA LEU A 12 -3.88 -16.83 7.80
C LEU A 12 -5.31 -16.70 8.35
N TRP A 13 -6.28 -16.21 7.54
CA TRP A 13 -7.66 -15.91 7.97
C TRP A 13 -8.74 -16.63 7.14
N GLY A 14 -8.36 -17.46 6.17
CA GLY A 14 -9.29 -18.18 5.30
C GLY A 14 -10.07 -17.25 4.37
N PHE A 15 -11.37 -17.52 4.19
CA PHE A 15 -12.25 -16.82 3.24
C PHE A 15 -12.29 -15.29 3.43
N TRP A 16 -12.20 -14.82 4.69
CA TRP A 16 -12.19 -13.40 5.02
C TRP A 16 -10.97 -12.66 4.46
N GLY A 17 -9.84 -13.35 4.30
CA GLY A 17 -8.61 -12.76 3.78
C GLY A 17 -8.70 -12.28 2.33
N VAL A 18 -9.57 -12.88 1.52
CA VAL A 18 -9.79 -12.46 0.12
C VAL A 18 -10.53 -11.12 0.06
N PHE A 19 -11.51 -10.91 0.94
CA PHE A 19 -12.22 -9.62 1.05
C PHE A 19 -11.33 -8.51 1.58
N PHE A 20 -10.51 -8.80 2.59
CA PHE A 20 -9.62 -7.80 3.20
C PHE A 20 -8.39 -7.44 2.35
N ALA A 21 -8.07 -8.21 1.30
CA ALA A 21 -6.96 -7.90 0.40
C ALA A 21 -7.11 -6.54 -0.32
N ILE A 22 -8.34 -6.15 -0.70
CA ILE A 22 -8.62 -4.88 -1.37
C ILE A 22 -8.50 -3.69 -0.38
N PRO A 23 -9.17 -3.71 0.79
CA PRO A 23 -8.94 -2.73 1.85
C PRO A 23 -7.46 -2.57 2.22
N LEU A 24 -6.73 -3.68 2.38
CA LEU A 24 -5.32 -3.60 2.78
C LEU A 24 -4.40 -3.05 1.70
N ALA A 25 -4.62 -3.40 0.43
CA ALA A 25 -3.89 -2.78 -0.68
C ALA A 25 -4.10 -1.26 -0.69
N THR A 26 -5.32 -0.82 -0.38
CA THR A 26 -5.68 0.59 -0.29
C THR A 26 -5.01 1.27 0.91
N LEU A 27 -4.98 0.60 2.07
CA LEU A 27 -4.25 1.06 3.26
C LEU A 27 -2.75 1.21 3.01
N PHE A 28 -2.10 0.20 2.42
CA PHE A 28 -0.67 0.27 2.08
C PHE A 28 -0.37 1.43 1.14
N LYS A 29 -1.19 1.61 0.10
CA LYS A 29 -1.06 2.75 -0.82
C LYS A 29 -1.23 4.08 -0.10
N ALA A 30 -2.24 4.21 0.76
CA ALA A 30 -2.48 5.43 1.52
C ALA A 30 -1.32 5.77 2.47
N VAL A 31 -0.74 4.77 3.14
CA VAL A 31 0.43 4.95 3.99
C VAL A 31 1.65 5.40 3.18
N LEU A 32 1.90 4.77 2.04
CA LEU A 32 3.02 5.14 1.15
C LEU A 32 2.84 6.54 0.54
N ASP A 33 1.61 6.91 0.18
CA ASP A 33 1.30 8.23 -0.37
C ASP A 33 1.35 9.33 0.71
N ALA A 34 1.01 9.00 1.96
CA ALA A 34 1.13 9.89 3.12
C ALA A 34 2.56 9.96 3.69
N TRP A 35 3.47 9.09 3.25
CA TRP A 35 4.84 9.11 3.72
C TRP A 35 5.52 10.42 3.27
N PRO A 36 6.12 11.19 4.20
CA PRO A 36 6.74 12.46 3.88
C PRO A 36 7.83 12.25 2.83
N ARG A 37 7.64 12.86 1.66
CA ARG A 37 8.65 12.95 0.62
C ARG A 37 9.30 14.31 0.72
N GLU A 38 10.63 14.35 0.75
CA GLU A 38 11.34 15.61 0.54
C GLU A 38 10.89 16.17 -0.81
N GLN A 39 10.18 17.30 -0.78
CA GLN A 39 10.00 18.09 -1.98
C GLN A 39 11.38 18.60 -2.36
N GLN A 40 11.96 18.04 -3.42
CA GLN A 40 13.11 18.66 -4.06
C GLN A 40 12.66 20.03 -4.53
N VAL A 41 13.01 21.06 -3.76
CA VAL A 41 12.86 22.45 -4.17
C VAL A 41 13.89 22.65 -5.27
N VAL A 42 13.47 22.45 -6.52
CA VAL A 42 14.27 22.81 -7.68
C VAL A 42 14.37 24.33 -7.65
N ALA A 43 15.54 24.82 -7.24
CA ALA A 43 15.83 26.24 -7.26
C ALA A 43 15.68 26.76 -8.71
N PRO A 44 14.88 27.81 -8.94
CA PRO A 44 14.82 28.42 -10.26
C PRO A 44 16.22 28.95 -10.62
N LEU A 45 16.71 28.56 -11.79
CA LEU A 45 18.04 28.92 -12.31
C LEU A 45 18.08 30.38 -12.80
N LEU A 46 17.85 31.32 -11.89
CA LEU A 46 18.03 32.77 -12.07
C LEU A 46 19.02 33.30 -11.02
#